data_AF-A0A8J5UF78-F1
#
_entry.id   AF-A0A8J5UF78-F1
#
_cell.length_a   1.000
_cell.length_b   1.000
_cell.length_c   1.000
_cell.angle_alpha   90.00
_cell.angle_beta   90.00
_cell.angle_gamma   90.00
#
_symmetry.space_group_name_H-M   'P 1'
#
loop_
_entity.id
_entity.type
_entity.pdbx_description
1 polymer ?
#
loop_
_entity_poly.entity_id
_entity_poly.type
_entity_poly.pdbx_seq_one_letter_code
_entity_poly.pdbx_strand_id
1 'polypeptide(L)'
;MPWGSNNNQEQPPHPTFHHKEGRSTIKITPPPPTPPRTDPNGPARTIDSPFIHHLKQTGRAEWKLADPKLKQRSNAIFLILLSIPVLAISSYELFNRFQGRSHKKLQKGEILEGQLVRDFTEEEIVQREQSSILTKLFGQDPFVEKVSPKSSSTTTSTTEK
;
A
#
# COMPACT_ATOMS: atom_id res chain seq x y z
N MET A 1 -1.44 -59.62 48.06
CA MET A 1 -2.57 -58.67 48.15
C MET A 1 -2.07 -57.29 47.74
N PRO A 2 -2.39 -56.80 46.52
CA PRO A 2 -1.91 -55.53 46.02
C PRO A 2 -2.94 -54.41 46.26
N TRP A 3 -2.48 -53.26 46.74
CA TRP A 3 -3.26 -52.02 46.77
C TRP A 3 -2.92 -51.19 45.54
N GLY A 4 -3.88 -51.05 44.63
CA GLY A 4 -3.77 -50.21 43.44
C GLY A 4 -4.02 -48.74 43.77
N SER A 5 -3.10 -47.87 43.34
CA SER A 5 -3.29 -46.42 43.31
C SER A 5 -4.07 -46.03 42.06
N ASN A 6 -5.25 -45.42 42.23
CA ASN A 6 -5.97 -44.73 41.16
C ASN A 6 -5.60 -43.24 41.20
N ASN A 7 -4.73 -42.81 40.28
CA ASN A 7 -4.50 -41.41 39.97
C ASN A 7 -5.52 -40.96 38.92
N ASN A 8 -6.61 -40.32 39.35
CA ASN A 8 -7.45 -39.53 38.46
C ASN A 8 -6.80 -38.14 38.31
N GLN A 9 -6.11 -37.95 37.19
CA GLN A 9 -5.63 -36.66 36.72
C GLN A 9 -6.76 -36.01 35.91
N GLU A 10 -7.44 -35.00 36.47
CA GLU A 10 -8.40 -34.18 35.74
C GLU A 10 -7.65 -33.31 34.73
N GLN A 11 -7.81 -33.60 33.44
CA GLN A 11 -7.36 -32.73 32.36
C GLN A 11 -8.29 -31.50 32.26
N PRO A 12 -7.76 -30.27 32.15
CA PRO A 12 -8.59 -29.10 31.88
C PRO A 12 -9.17 -29.17 30.45
N PRO A 13 -10.38 -28.64 30.21
CA PRO A 13 -11.06 -28.74 28.92
C PRO A 13 -10.30 -27.99 27.84
N HIS A 14 -9.98 -28.70 26.75
CA HIS A 14 -9.44 -28.11 25.52
C HIS A 14 -10.43 -27.10 24.93
N PRO A 15 -9.99 -25.90 24.50
CA PRO A 15 -10.86 -24.98 23.76
C PRO A 15 -11.18 -25.58 22.39
N THR A 16 -12.46 -25.92 22.18
CA THR A 16 -12.98 -26.29 20.86
C THR A 16 -13.06 -25.03 20.00
N PHE A 17 -12.11 -24.86 19.09
CA PHE A 17 -12.21 -23.84 18.05
C PHE A 17 -13.33 -24.23 17.08
N HIS A 18 -14.50 -23.64 17.26
CA HIS A 18 -15.56 -23.68 16.26
C HIS A 18 -15.14 -22.84 15.05
N HIS A 19 -14.53 -23.49 14.05
CA HIS A 19 -14.45 -22.92 12.71
C HIS A 19 -15.88 -22.71 12.20
N LYS A 20 -16.36 -21.46 12.22
CA LYS A 20 -17.49 -21.06 11.40
C LYS A 20 -17.04 -21.15 9.95
N GLU A 21 -17.28 -22.30 9.34
CA GLU A 21 -17.24 -22.45 7.89
C GLU A 21 -18.27 -21.48 7.31
N GLY A 22 -17.80 -20.30 6.93
CA GLY A 22 -18.54 -19.40 6.06
C GLY A 22 -18.79 -20.15 4.77
N ARG A 23 -20.01 -20.69 4.62
CA ARG A 23 -20.57 -21.17 3.36
C ARG A 23 -20.55 -20.00 2.38
N SER A 24 -19.43 -19.78 1.71
CA SER A 24 -19.40 -19.03 0.47
C SER A 24 -20.11 -19.90 -0.55
N THR A 25 -21.40 -19.68 -0.74
CA THR A 25 -22.11 -20.13 -1.93
C THR A 25 -21.53 -19.30 -3.08
N ILE A 26 -20.37 -19.71 -3.58
CA ILE A 26 -19.91 -19.32 -4.90
C ILE A 26 -20.92 -19.98 -5.83
N LYS A 27 -21.90 -19.20 -6.30
CA LYS A 27 -22.69 -19.58 -7.47
C LYS A 27 -21.68 -19.72 -8.60
N ILE A 28 -21.30 -20.95 -8.91
CA ILE A 28 -20.56 -21.28 -10.13
C ILE A 28 -21.57 -21.04 -11.25
N THR A 29 -21.68 -19.79 -11.70
CA THR A 29 -22.32 -19.49 -12.96
C THR A 29 -21.46 -20.18 -14.03
N PRO A 30 -22.01 -21.08 -14.85
CA PRO A 30 -21.25 -21.65 -15.96
C PRO A 30 -20.69 -20.49 -16.80
N PRO A 31 -19.46 -20.62 -17.32
CA PRO A 31 -18.89 -19.58 -18.17
C PRO A 31 -19.90 -19.25 -19.27
N PRO A 32 -20.14 -17.96 -19.57
CA PRO A 32 -20.99 -17.59 -20.70
C PRO A 32 -20.48 -18.32 -21.95
N PRO A 33 -21.36 -18.76 -22.86
CA PRO A 33 -20.97 -19.47 -24.06
C PRO A 33 -19.83 -18.69 -24.73
N THR A 34 -18.73 -19.40 -24.95
CA THR A 34 -17.54 -18.86 -25.62
C THR A 34 -18.00 -18.09 -26.85
N PRO A 35 -17.65 -16.80 -27.00
CA PRO A 35 -18.01 -16.08 -28.20
C PRO A 35 -17.48 -16.90 -29.40
N PRO A 36 -18.27 -17.04 -30.48
CA PRO A 36 -17.87 -17.84 -31.62
C PRO A 36 -16.47 -17.44 -32.04
N ARG A 37 -15.58 -18.44 -32.05
CA ARG A 37 -14.18 -18.36 -32.48
C ARG A 37 -14.13 -17.55 -33.77
N THR A 38 -13.57 -16.34 -33.70
CA THR A 38 -13.34 -15.52 -34.88
C THR A 38 -12.38 -16.29 -35.76
N ASP A 39 -12.85 -16.73 -36.94
CA ASP A 39 -11.97 -17.25 -37.97
C ASP A 39 -10.86 -16.23 -38.23
N PRO A 40 -9.57 -16.63 -38.25
CA PRO A 40 -8.47 -15.72 -38.54
C PRO A 40 -8.52 -15.12 -39.97
N ASN A 41 -9.40 -15.65 -40.83
CA ASN A 41 -9.62 -15.20 -42.21
C ASN A 41 -11.05 -14.64 -42.46
N GLY A 42 -11.86 -14.43 -41.42
CA GLY A 42 -13.14 -13.74 -41.57
C GLY A 42 -12.92 -12.23 -41.80
N PRO A 43 -13.81 -11.51 -42.52
CA PRO A 43 -13.71 -10.06 -42.59
C PRO A 43 -13.70 -9.54 -41.16
N ALA A 44 -12.65 -8.80 -40.80
CA ALA A 44 -12.53 -8.17 -39.50
C ALA A 44 -13.88 -7.51 -39.21
N ARG A 45 -14.59 -7.98 -38.16
CA ARG A 45 -15.86 -7.37 -37.79
C ARG A 45 -15.55 -5.91 -37.53
N THR A 46 -15.91 -5.05 -38.48
CA THR A 46 -15.82 -3.61 -38.30
C THR A 46 -16.81 -3.36 -37.17
N ILE A 47 -16.28 -3.12 -35.97
CA ILE A 47 -17.10 -2.69 -34.84
C ILE A 47 -17.51 -1.27 -35.21
N ASP A 48 -18.52 -1.16 -36.06
CA ASP A 48 -19.12 0.10 -36.50
C ASP A 48 -19.97 0.63 -35.33
N SER A 49 -19.29 0.94 -34.23
CA SER A 49 -19.91 1.58 -33.10
C SER A 49 -20.18 3.04 -33.43
N PRO A 50 -21.34 3.60 -33.02
CA PRO A 50 -21.67 5.01 -33.25
C PRO A 50 -20.60 5.94 -32.67
N PHE A 51 -19.94 5.52 -31.58
CA PHE A 51 -18.78 6.19 -31.00
C PHE A 51 -17.62 6.34 -31.99
N ILE A 52 -17.20 5.25 -32.66
CA ILE A 52 -16.07 5.30 -33.60
C ILE A 52 -16.43 6.12 -34.84
N HIS A 53 -17.66 6.02 -35.33
CA HIS A 53 -18.12 6.82 -36.46
C HIS A 53 -18.09 8.32 -36.12
N HIS A 54 -18.62 8.71 -34.97
CA HIS A 54 -18.59 10.09 -34.51
C HIS A 54 -17.16 10.60 -34.27
N LEU A 55 -16.29 9.77 -33.70
CA LEU A 55 -14.88 10.09 -33.51
C LEU A 55 -14.17 10.33 -34.85
N LYS A 56 -14.43 9.50 -35.86
CA LYS A 56 -13.86 9.65 -37.21
C LYS A 56 -14.34 10.93 -37.90
N GLN A 57 -15.61 11.29 -37.74
CA GLN A 57 -16.19 12.47 -38.39
C GLN A 57 -15.81 13.79 -37.71
N THR A 58 -15.83 13.82 -36.37
CA THR A 58 -15.64 15.06 -35.61
C THR A 58 -14.23 15.23 -35.05
N GLY A 59 -13.42 14.17 -35.03
CA GLY A 59 -12.13 14.14 -34.35
C GLY A 59 -12.22 14.20 -32.82
N ARG A 60 -13.43 14.23 -32.24
CA ARG A 60 -13.65 14.35 -30.80
C ARG A 60 -14.32 13.10 -30.24
N ALA A 61 -13.80 12.62 -29.11
CA ALA A 61 -14.36 11.47 -28.41
C ALA A 61 -15.59 11.88 -27.60
N GLU A 62 -16.78 11.55 -28.09
CA GLU A 62 -18.02 11.69 -27.34
C GLU A 62 -18.28 10.44 -26.49
N TRP A 63 -17.74 10.42 -25.27
CA TRP A 63 -17.85 9.29 -24.34
C TRP A 63 -19.28 8.91 -23.93
N LYS A 64 -20.28 9.74 -24.26
CA LYS A 64 -21.71 9.42 -24.07
C LYS A 64 -22.22 8.36 -25.05
N LEU A 65 -21.61 8.27 -26.24
CA LEU A 65 -21.96 7.31 -27.29
C LEU A 65 -21.16 6.00 -27.19
N ALA A 66 -20.19 5.94 -26.27
CA ALA A 66 -19.31 4.79 -26.10
C ALA A 66 -20.04 3.61 -25.44
N ASP A 67 -19.77 2.40 -25.93
CA ASP A 67 -20.15 1.17 -25.23
C ASP A 67 -19.59 1.21 -23.79
N PRO A 68 -20.38 0.90 -22.75
CA PRO A 68 -19.89 0.82 -21.37
C PRO A 68 -18.63 -0.04 -21.23
N LYS A 69 -18.48 -1.10 -22.03
CA LYS A 69 -17.26 -1.94 -22.03
C LYS A 69 -16.02 -1.18 -22.50
N LEU A 70 -16.16 -0.31 -23.50
CA LEU A 70 -15.07 0.52 -24.00
C LEU A 70 -14.65 1.56 -22.96
N LYS A 71 -15.64 2.20 -22.31
CA LYS A 71 -15.41 3.17 -21.23
C LYS A 71 -14.72 2.55 -20.01
N GLN A 72 -15.10 1.32 -19.64
CA GLN A 72 -14.44 0.60 -18.56
C GLN A 72 -12.96 0.32 -18.89
N ARG A 73 -12.66 -0.12 -20.12
CA ARG A 73 -11.29 -0.37 -20.57
C ARG A 73 -10.45 0.90 -20.62
N SER A 74 -10.99 2.00 -21.13
CA SER A 74 -10.27 3.28 -21.16
C SER A 74 -9.95 3.78 -19.76
N ASN A 75 -10.88 3.66 -18.82
CA ASN A 75 -10.65 4.03 -17.43
C ASN A 75 -9.57 3.15 -16.77
N ALA A 76 -9.58 1.84 -17.04
CA ALA A 76 -8.56 0.93 -16.53
C ALA A 76 -7.15 1.31 -17.07
N ILE A 77 -7.03 1.56 -18.37
CA ILE A 77 -5.77 2.01 -18.98
C ILE A 77 -5.31 3.33 -18.37
N PHE A 78 -6.23 4.29 -18.21
CA PHE A 78 -5.93 5.56 -17.58
C PHE A 78 -5.39 5.40 -16.16
N LEU A 79 -6.02 4.55 -15.34
CA LEU A 79 -5.56 4.27 -13.98
C LEU A 79 -4.19 3.58 -13.96
N ILE A 80 -3.90 2.70 -14.91
CA ILE A 80 -2.57 2.08 -15.06
C ILE A 80 -1.53 3.16 -15.40
N LEU A 81 -1.81 4.04 -16.36
CA LEU A 81 -0.89 5.10 -16.74
C LEU A 81 -0.66 6.09 -15.59
N LEU A 82 -1.72 6.39 -14.82
CA LEU A 82 -1.65 7.26 -13.66
C LEU A 82 -0.84 6.65 -12.50
N SER A 83 -0.79 5.31 -12.39
CA SER A 83 -0.03 4.64 -11.32
C SER A 83 1.47 4.55 -11.61
N ILE A 84 1.89 4.58 -12.88
CA ILE A 84 3.30 4.47 -13.28
C ILE A 84 4.19 5.53 -12.60
N PRO A 85 3.86 6.83 -12.57
CA PRO A 85 4.69 7.84 -11.89
C PRO A 85 4.85 7.56 -10.38
N VAL A 86 3.76 7.15 -9.72
CA VAL A 86 3.77 6.86 -8.27
C VAL A 86 4.70 5.67 -7.99
N LEU A 87 4.62 4.62 -8.80
CA LEU A 87 5.49 3.46 -8.69
C LEU A 87 6.95 3.79 -9.02
N ALA A 88 7.20 4.63 -10.03
CA ALA A 88 8.56 5.03 -10.40
C ALA A 88 9.24 5.84 -9.29
N ILE A 89 8.55 6.83 -8.71
CA ILE A 89 9.10 7.67 -7.64
C ILE A 89 9.37 6.83 -6.38
N SER A 90 8.41 6.00 -5.97
CA SER A 90 8.59 5.14 -4.80
C SER A 90 9.69 4.09 -4.99
N SER A 91 9.80 3.50 -6.18
CA SER A 91 10.89 2.56 -6.51
C SER A 91 12.26 3.25 -6.52
N TYR A 92 12.33 4.48 -7.04
CA TYR A 92 13.56 5.27 -7.06
C TYR A 92 14.06 5.62 -5.65
N GLU A 93 13.16 6.08 -4.77
CA GLU A 93 13.47 6.33 -3.36
C GLU A 93 13.95 5.06 -2.65
N LEU A 94 13.26 3.94 -2.86
CA LEU A 94 13.64 2.67 -2.26
C LEU A 94 15.02 2.20 -2.75
N PHE A 95 15.31 2.36 -4.05
CA PHE A 95 16.61 2.07 -4.62
C PHE A 95 17.72 2.94 -4.01
N ASN A 96 17.48 4.23 -3.80
CA ASN A 96 18.42 5.13 -3.13
C ASN A 96 18.67 4.70 -1.67
N ARG A 97 17.63 4.24 -0.95
CA ARG A 97 17.77 3.70 0.41
C ARG A 97 18.59 2.42 0.44
N PHE A 98 18.38 1.51 -0.51
CA PHE A 98 19.19 0.30 -0.62
C PHE A 98 20.67 0.58 -0.90
N GLN A 99 20.98 1.63 -1.65
CA GLN A 99 22.37 2.07 -1.87
C GLN A 99 22.97 2.85 -0.69
N GLY A 100 22.22 3.07 0.39
CA GLY A 100 22.66 3.89 1.52
C GLY A 100 22.78 5.39 1.20
N ARG A 101 22.18 5.86 0.11
CA ARG A 101 22.18 7.29 -0.28
C ARG A 101 21.07 8.09 0.39
N SER A 102 20.05 7.41 0.91
CA SER A 102 18.90 8.02 1.56
C SER A 102 18.58 7.28 2.86
N HIS A 103 18.41 8.03 3.95
CA HIS A 103 18.02 7.53 5.25
C HIS A 103 16.77 8.26 5.72
N LYS A 104 15.93 7.57 6.50
CA LYS A 104 14.79 8.21 7.14
C LYS A 104 15.30 9.22 8.16
N LYS A 105 14.90 10.48 8.00
CA LYS A 105 15.21 11.55 8.96
C LYS A 105 14.39 11.34 10.23
N LEU A 106 15.07 11.37 11.38
CA LEU A 106 14.43 11.34 12.69
C LEU A 106 13.97 12.73 13.09
N GLN A 107 12.89 12.79 13.86
CA GLN A 107 12.46 14.05 14.47
C GLN A 107 13.46 14.38 15.59
N LYS A 108 14.22 15.46 15.41
CA LYS A 108 15.26 15.89 16.35
C LYS A 108 14.79 16.93 17.37
N GLY A 109 13.58 17.46 17.23
CA GLY A 109 13.06 18.46 18.14
C GLY A 109 11.60 18.80 17.93
N GLU A 110 11.13 19.75 18.73
CA GLU A 110 9.79 20.33 18.68
C GLU A 110 9.85 21.86 18.63
N ILE A 111 8.86 22.45 17.97
CA ILE A 111 8.70 23.90 17.92
C ILE A 111 7.79 24.28 19.10
N LEU A 112 8.32 25.08 20.02
CA LEU A 112 7.56 25.64 21.14
C LEU A 112 6.79 26.90 20.75
N GLU A 113 5.89 27.30 21.64
CA GLU A 113 5.21 28.59 21.59
C GLU A 113 6.27 29.72 21.58
N GLY A 114 6.33 30.47 20.48
CA GLY A 114 7.35 31.50 20.25
C GLY A 114 8.42 31.15 19.21
N GLN A 115 8.21 30.15 18.36
CA GLN A 115 9.15 29.71 17.30
C GLN A 115 10.52 29.20 17.80
N LEU A 116 10.68 28.98 19.10
CA LEU A 116 11.88 28.38 19.65
C LEU A 116 11.88 26.87 19.36
N VAL A 117 12.96 26.33 18.83
CA VAL A 117 13.12 24.89 18.63
C VAL A 117 13.80 24.30 19.87
N ARG A 118 13.14 23.35 20.55
CA ARG A 118 13.78 22.51 21.56
C ARG A 118 14.24 21.22 20.90
N ASP A 119 15.53 20.97 21.01
CA ASP A 119 16.11 19.70 20.60
C ASP A 119 15.71 18.60 21.60
N PHE A 120 15.38 17.43 21.06
CA PHE A 120 15.05 16.24 21.82
C PHE A 120 16.32 15.56 22.32
N THR A 121 16.22 14.96 23.51
CA THR A 121 17.24 14.04 24.01
C THR A 121 17.23 12.74 23.22
N GLU A 122 18.32 11.96 23.27
CA GLU A 122 18.41 10.69 22.55
C GLU A 122 17.28 9.72 22.94
N GLU A 123 16.94 9.68 24.22
CA GLU A 123 15.85 8.87 24.77
C GLU A 123 14.49 9.33 24.22
N GLU A 124 14.25 10.65 24.17
CA GLU A 124 13.02 11.22 23.60
C GLU A 124 12.88 10.90 22.11
N ILE A 125 13.98 10.96 21.34
CA ILE A 125 13.99 10.61 19.90
C ILE A 125 13.59 9.15 19.70
N VAL A 126 14.19 8.23 20.47
CA VAL A 126 13.87 6.80 20.40
C VAL A 126 12.43 6.54 20.79
N GLN A 127 11.94 7.17 21.86
CA GLN A 127 10.56 7.04 22.31
C GLN A 127 9.57 7.57 21.26
N ARG A 128 9.88 8.72 20.64
CA ARG A 128 9.10 9.30 19.52
C ARG A 128 9.01 8.32 18.36
N GLU A 129 10.13 7.75 17.95
CA GLU A 129 10.16 6.81 16.83
C GLU A 129 9.39 5.51 17.15
N GLN A 130 9.52 4.97 18.36
CA GLN A 130 8.73 3.80 18.80
C GLN A 130 7.23 4.10 18.88
N SER A 131 6.86 5.33 19.23
CA SER A 131 5.46 5.75 19.34
C SER A 131 4.76 5.98 17.99
N SER A 132 5.54 6.11 16.91
CA SER A 132 5.04 6.39 15.56
C SER A 132 4.15 5.28 15.01
N ILE A 133 3.08 5.66 14.30
CA ILE A 133 2.14 4.72 13.67
C ILE A 133 2.87 3.80 12.68
N LEU A 134 3.82 4.35 11.93
CA LEU A 134 4.61 3.57 10.98
C LEU A 134 5.39 2.45 11.68
N THR A 135 6.04 2.78 12.79
CA THR A 135 6.82 1.81 13.57
C THR A 135 5.91 0.76 14.22
N LYS A 136 4.70 1.15 14.65
CA LYS A 136 3.71 0.22 15.21
C LYS A 136 3.16 -0.77 14.19
N LEU A 137 3.00 -0.36 12.93
CA LEU A 137 2.47 -1.21 11.86
C LEU A 137 3.55 -2.06 11.19
N PHE A 138 4.73 -1.50 10.98
CA PHE A 138 5.78 -2.11 10.16
C PHE A 138 7.03 -2.54 10.95
N GLY A 139 7.09 -2.22 12.25
CA GLY A 139 8.27 -2.45 13.09
C GLY A 139 9.35 -1.38 12.91
N GLN A 140 10.54 -1.66 13.44
CA GLN A 140 11.69 -0.76 13.34
C GLN A 140 12.20 -0.68 11.90
N ASP A 141 12.25 0.54 11.33
CA ASP A 141 12.70 0.77 9.96
C ASP A 141 14.24 0.59 9.88
N PRO A 142 14.75 -0.31 9.00
CA PRO A 142 16.19 -0.56 8.87
C PRO A 142 16.96 0.62 8.25
N PHE A 143 16.28 1.58 7.62
CA PHE A 143 16.90 2.73 6.96
C PHE A 143 16.98 3.98 7.86
N VAL A 144 16.70 3.85 9.15
CA VAL A 144 16.78 4.95 10.12
C VAL A 144 18.23 5.36 10.36
N GLU A 145 18.47 6.68 10.35
CA GLU A 145 19.77 7.25 10.74
C GLU A 145 20.10 6.84 12.18
N LYS A 146 21.25 6.20 12.39
CA LYS A 146 21.70 5.85 13.75
C LYS A 146 21.92 7.15 14.54
N VAL A 147 21.29 7.27 15.70
CA VAL A 147 21.52 8.37 16.63
C VAL A 147 22.99 8.31 17.04
N SER A 148 23.78 9.27 16.56
CA SER A 148 25.21 9.38 16.90
C SER A 148 25.35 10.34 18.08
N PRO A 149 26.14 10.00 19.12
CA PRO A 149 26.26 10.78 20.36
C PRO A 149 27.00 12.12 20.22
N LYS A 150 27.09 12.68 19.01
CA LYS A 150 27.81 13.92 18.70
C LYS A 150 26.94 14.86 17.86
N SER A 151 25.91 15.43 18.45
CA SER A 151 25.35 16.70 17.96
C SER A 151 24.71 17.51 19.08
N SER A 152 25.47 17.83 20.12
CA SER A 152 25.15 18.89 21.06
C SER A 152 26.19 20.00 20.91
N SER A 153 26.06 20.81 19.84
CA SER A 153 26.53 22.21 19.76
C SER A 153 26.61 22.67 18.30
N THR A 154 25.55 23.31 17.81
CA THR A 154 25.74 24.46 16.91
C THR A 154 24.75 25.52 17.36
N THR A 155 25.10 26.17 18.47
CA THR A 155 24.58 27.47 18.83
C THR A 155 25.26 28.48 17.91
N THR A 156 24.54 29.01 16.92
CA THR A 156 24.90 30.29 16.30
C THR A 156 23.76 31.26 16.53
N SER A 157 23.89 31.97 17.65
CA SER A 157 23.37 33.31 17.83
C SER A 157 24.02 34.27 16.82
N THR A 158 23.23 35.08 16.12
CA THR A 158 23.63 36.36 15.51
C THR A 158 22.33 37.17 15.33
N THR A 159 21.88 37.88 16.36
CA THR A 159 22.23 39.28 16.72
C THR A 159 21.63 40.29 15.76
N GLU A 160 20.60 41.00 16.26
CA GLU A 160 20.05 42.26 15.74
C GLU A 160 21.16 43.30 15.47
N LYS A 161 20.98 44.05 14.38
CA LYS A 161 21.16 45.50 14.35
C LYS A 161 20.17 46.11 13.37
#